data_AF-A0A2T9JY52-F1
#
_entry.id   AF-A0A2T9JY52-F1
#
_cell.length_a   1.000
_cell.length_b   1.000
_cell.length_c   1.000
_cell.angle_alpha   90.00
_cell.angle_beta   90.00
_cell.angle_gamma   90.00
#
_symmetry.space_group_name_H-M   'P 1'
#
loop_
_entity.id
_entity.type
_entity.pdbx_description
1 polymer ?
#
loop_
_entity_poly.entity_id
_entity_poly.type
_entity_poly.pdbx_seq_one_letter_code
_entity_poly.pdbx_strand_id
1 'polypeptide(L)'
;MPSEDDLTVETCAEIPDLEGVAERCERFLAHAAAAGKIVVYAFVIPPGATVSGLGPDAEPRDARGQLELVLALTGGALAKFPGGLSARVPVAAAARFEGLAKALIETFLVSWGV
;
A
#
# COMPACT_ATOMS: atom_id res chain seq x y z
N MET A 1 41.42 -50.79 12.26
CA MET A 1 40.90 -51.18 10.93
C MET A 1 39.99 -52.37 11.16
N PRO A 2 38.68 -52.34 10.85
CA PRO A 2 37.93 -51.50 9.87
C PRO A 2 37.14 -50.36 10.59
N SER A 3 36.83 -49.19 10.01
CA SER A 3 36.05 -48.81 8.80
C SER A 3 34.57 -48.61 9.13
N GLU A 4 34.12 -47.36 9.20
CA GLU A 4 33.26 -46.71 8.18
C GLU A 4 31.79 -46.70 8.64
N ASP A 5 31.48 -45.83 9.61
CA ASP A 5 30.12 -45.30 9.72
C ASP A 5 30.07 -44.00 8.92
N ASP A 6 29.81 -44.23 7.64
CA ASP A 6 29.67 -43.28 6.56
C ASP A 6 28.52 -42.31 6.86
N LEU A 7 28.88 -41.10 7.30
CA LEU A 7 27.98 -39.95 7.45
C LEU A 7 27.65 -39.38 6.07
N THR A 8 26.97 -40.15 5.22
CA THR A 8 26.37 -39.65 3.99
C THR A 8 24.93 -39.26 4.28
N VAL A 9 24.76 -38.12 4.95
CA VAL A 9 23.50 -37.36 4.85
C VAL A 9 23.49 -36.79 3.43
N GLU A 10 22.96 -37.56 2.48
CA GLU A 10 22.50 -37.04 1.20
C GLU A 10 21.38 -36.03 1.50
N THR A 11 21.76 -34.77 1.75
CA THR A 11 20.85 -33.65 1.56
C THR A 11 20.62 -33.54 0.06
N CYS A 12 19.71 -34.37 -0.46
CA CYS A 12 19.06 -34.14 -1.73
C CYS A 12 18.28 -32.83 -1.60
N ALA A 13 18.94 -31.71 -1.91
CA ALA A 13 18.23 -30.48 -2.19
C ALA A 13 17.39 -30.75 -3.43
N GLU A 14 16.08 -30.97 -3.24
CA GLU A 14 15.12 -31.01 -4.32
C GLU A 14 15.28 -29.72 -5.13
N ILE A 15 15.89 -29.84 -6.31
CA ILE A 15 16.07 -28.72 -7.23
C ILE A 15 14.65 -28.29 -7.61
N PRO A 16 14.20 -27.07 -7.25
CA PRO A 16 12.85 -26.66 -7.55
C PRO A 16 12.67 -26.67 -9.07
N ASP A 17 11.59 -27.34 -9.51
CA ASP A 17 11.17 -27.38 -10.90
C ASP A 17 11.20 -25.97 -11.51
N LEU A 18 12.06 -25.80 -12.51
CA LEU A 18 12.31 -24.52 -13.17
C LEU A 18 11.06 -23.99 -13.87
N GLU A 19 10.15 -24.88 -14.29
CA GLU A 19 8.87 -24.53 -14.91
C GLU A 19 7.93 -23.92 -13.85
N GLY A 20 7.82 -24.55 -12.68
CA GLY A 20 7.12 -23.99 -11.53
C GLY A 20 7.74 -22.71 -10.96
N VAL A 21 9.05 -22.45 -11.16
CA VAL A 21 9.68 -21.16 -10.83
C VAL A 21 9.30 -20.08 -11.84
N ALA A 22 9.30 -20.39 -13.14
CA ALA A 22 8.92 -19.45 -14.19
C ALA A 22 7.48 -18.96 -14.03
N GLU A 23 6.51 -19.86 -13.81
CA GLU A 23 5.11 -19.50 -13.57
C GLU A 23 4.91 -18.64 -12.30
N ARG A 24 5.72 -18.87 -11.26
CA ARG A 24 5.70 -18.03 -10.05
C ARG A 24 6.27 -16.65 -10.33
N CYS A 25 7.38 -16.56 -11.06
CA CYS A 25 7.95 -15.28 -11.48
C CYS A 25 7.00 -14.49 -12.37
N GLU A 26 6.33 -15.12 -13.33
CA GLU A 26 5.33 -14.47 -14.17
C GLU A 26 4.14 -13.95 -13.35
N ARG A 27 3.62 -14.74 -12.41
CA ARG A 27 2.58 -14.28 -11.49
C ARG A 27 3.04 -13.12 -10.61
N PHE A 28 4.27 -13.17 -10.11
CA PHE A 28 4.85 -12.07 -9.33
C PHE A 28 5.04 -10.80 -10.16
N LEU A 29 5.50 -10.92 -11.40
CA LEU A 29 5.67 -9.79 -12.32
C LEU A 29 4.34 -9.20 -12.75
N ALA A 30 3.34 -10.03 -13.04
CA ALA A 30 1.99 -9.57 -13.33
C ALA A 30 1.36 -8.87 -12.12
N HIS A 31 1.57 -9.40 -10.91
CA HIS A 31 1.15 -8.77 -9.67
C HIS A 31 1.89 -7.45 -9.40
N ALA A 32 3.21 -7.40 -9.66
CA ALA A 32 4.01 -6.19 -9.52
C ALA A 32 3.62 -5.11 -10.54
N ALA A 33 3.36 -5.49 -11.78
CA ALA A 33 2.88 -4.60 -12.84
C ALA A 33 1.47 -4.08 -12.53
N ALA A 34 0.58 -4.92 -12.00
CA ALA A 34 -0.74 -4.51 -11.52
C ALA A 34 -0.64 -3.60 -10.28
N ALA A 35 0.32 -3.84 -9.38
CA ALA A 35 0.61 -3.00 -8.23
C ALA A 35 1.29 -1.66 -8.60
N GLY A 36 1.78 -1.51 -9.84
CA GLY A 36 2.43 -0.29 -10.32
C GLY A 36 1.48 0.85 -10.69
N LYS A 37 0.17 0.60 -10.80
CA LYS A 37 -0.82 1.66 -11.08
C LYS A 37 -1.16 2.40 -9.79
N ILE A 38 -1.05 3.73 -9.82
CA ILE A 38 -1.21 4.60 -8.66
C ILE A 38 -2.31 5.61 -8.95
N VAL A 39 -3.32 5.68 -8.10
CA VAL A 39 -4.27 6.80 -8.09
C VAL A 39 -3.66 7.95 -7.30
N VAL A 40 -3.71 9.16 -7.86
CA VAL A 40 -3.26 10.39 -7.21
C VAL A 40 -4.49 11.23 -6.85
N TYR A 41 -4.66 11.53 -5.57
CA TYR A 41 -5.69 12.40 -5.04
C TYR A 41 -5.05 13.71 -4.57
N ALA A 42 -5.50 14.84 -5.10
CA ALA A 42 -5.01 16.15 -4.70
C ALA A 42 -5.97 16.80 -3.68
N PHE A 43 -5.42 17.24 -2.56
CA PHE A 43 -6.14 17.86 -1.45
C PHE A 43 -5.62 19.28 -1.19
N VAL A 44 -6.54 20.18 -0.84
CA VAL A 44 -6.21 21.51 -0.28
C VAL A 44 -6.79 21.58 1.13
N ILE A 45 -5.94 21.33 2.13
CA ILE A 45 -6.33 21.32 3.55
C ILE A 45 -5.79 22.59 4.21
N PRO A 46 -6.66 23.51 4.67
CA PRO A 46 -6.21 24.71 5.36
C PRO A 46 -5.57 24.36 6.73
N PRO A 47 -4.63 25.18 7.23
CA PRO A 47 -4.01 24.95 8.53
C PRO A 47 -5.05 24.90 9.66
N GLY A 48 -4.97 23.90 10.54
CA GLY A 48 -5.89 23.73 11.67
C GLY A 48 -7.27 23.17 11.29
N ALA A 49 -7.48 22.77 10.04
CA ALA A 49 -8.71 22.10 9.64
C ALA A 49 -8.91 20.77 10.37
N THR A 50 -10.14 20.51 10.78
CA THR A 50 -10.51 19.26 11.44
C THR A 50 -11.53 18.46 10.62
N VAL A 51 -11.47 17.14 10.72
CA VAL A 51 -12.49 16.22 10.18
C VAL A 51 -12.95 15.27 11.27
N SER A 52 -14.13 14.68 11.08
CA SER A 52 -14.55 13.52 11.87
C SER A 52 -13.48 12.43 11.82
N GLY A 53 -13.11 11.87 12.97
CA GLY A 53 -12.15 10.78 13.03
C GLY A 53 -12.67 9.48 12.41
N LEU A 54 -11.82 8.44 12.39
CA LEU A 54 -12.23 7.12 11.92
C LEU A 54 -13.06 6.38 12.98
N GLY A 55 -14.29 6.03 12.62
CA GLY A 55 -15.20 5.23 13.44
C GLY A 55 -16.50 5.97 13.77
N PRO A 56 -17.55 5.23 14.20
CA PRO A 56 -18.72 5.86 14.78
C PRO A 56 -18.31 6.61 16.06
N ASP A 57 -18.78 7.84 16.22
CA ASP A 57 -18.51 8.71 17.37
C ASP A 57 -17.05 9.13 17.55
N ALA A 58 -16.24 9.07 16.49
CA ALA A 58 -14.86 9.50 16.55
C ALA A 58 -14.77 11.03 16.69
N GLU A 59 -14.08 11.48 17.75
CA GLU A 59 -13.79 12.88 18.00
C GLU A 59 -13.15 13.56 16.76
N PRO A 60 -13.42 14.85 16.54
CA PRO A 60 -12.75 15.62 15.49
C PRO A 60 -11.23 15.56 15.63
N ARG A 61 -10.54 15.34 14.51
CA ARG A 61 -9.07 15.26 14.43
C ARG A 61 -8.53 16.20 13.39
N ASP A 62 -7.25 16.57 13.55
CA ASP A 62 -6.50 17.31 12.54
C ASP A 62 -6.59 16.59 11.18
N ALA A 63 -7.08 17.29 10.16
CA ALA A 63 -7.37 16.73 8.86
C ALA A 63 -6.12 16.20 8.15
N ARG A 64 -4.99 16.89 8.34
CA ARG A 64 -3.71 16.48 7.74
C ARG A 64 -3.18 15.20 8.41
N GLY A 65 -3.15 15.16 9.74
CA GLY A 65 -2.78 13.98 10.49
C GLY A 65 -3.69 12.79 10.20
N GLN A 66 -4.98 13.04 9.99
CA GLN A 66 -5.94 12.03 9.57
C GLN A 66 -5.63 11.47 8.17
N LEU A 67 -5.28 12.33 7.20
CA LEU A 67 -4.86 11.90 5.86
C LEU A 67 -3.58 11.06 5.92
N GLU A 68 -2.59 11.49 6.71
CA GLU A 68 -1.33 10.76 6.90
C GLU A 68 -1.56 9.37 7.52
N LEU A 69 -2.46 9.27 8.52
CA LEU A 69 -2.86 7.99 9.11
C LEU A 69 -3.51 7.06 8.09
N VAL A 70 -4.49 7.56 7.32
CA VAL A 70 -5.19 6.74 6.33
C VAL A 70 -4.22 6.23 5.27
N LEU A 71 -3.25 7.05 4.84
CA LEU A 71 -2.22 6.63 3.88
C LEU A 71 -1.30 5.55 4.44
N ALA A 72 -0.89 5.66 5.72
CA ALA A 72 -0.11 4.63 6.37
C ALA A 72 -0.86 3.28 6.43
N LEU A 73 -2.19 3.30 6.59
CA LEU A 73 -3.04 2.10 6.62
C LEU A 73 -3.30 1.49 5.24
N THR A 74 -3.19 2.28 4.17
CA THR A 74 -3.45 1.83 2.78
C THR A 74 -2.17 1.58 1.97
N GLY A 75 -1.00 1.84 2.56
CA GLY A 75 0.30 1.71 1.88
C GLY A 75 0.54 2.81 0.84
N GLY A 76 -0.13 3.96 0.99
CA GLY A 76 0.05 5.11 0.12
C GLY A 76 1.22 6.01 0.54
N ALA A 77 1.50 7.01 -0.29
CA ALA A 77 2.53 8.01 -0.04
C ALA A 77 1.95 9.43 -0.14
N LEU A 78 2.49 10.35 0.65
CA LEU A 78 2.10 11.76 0.61
C LEU A 78 3.20 12.59 -0.03
N ALA A 79 2.85 13.37 -1.05
CA ALA A 79 3.71 14.36 -1.68
C ALA A 79 3.13 15.77 -1.46
N LYS A 80 4.00 16.78 -1.43
CA LYS A 80 3.58 18.19 -1.42
C LYS A 80 3.60 18.73 -2.85
N PHE A 81 2.64 19.58 -3.18
CA PHE A 81 2.66 20.38 -4.42
C PHE A 81 2.30 21.84 -4.09
N PRO A 82 2.55 22.81 -5.00
CA PRO A 82 2.21 24.19 -4.74
C PRO A 82 0.72 24.36 -4.41
N GLY A 83 0.43 24.70 -3.15
CA GLY A 83 -0.95 24.91 -2.67
C GLY A 83 -1.66 23.70 -2.07
N GLY A 84 -1.03 22.51 -1.96
CA GLY A 84 -1.72 21.35 -1.41
C GLY A 84 -0.89 20.08 -1.18
N LEU A 85 -1.61 18.97 -1.02
CA LEU A 85 -1.08 17.63 -0.73
C LEU A 85 -1.58 16.63 -1.77
N SER A 86 -0.68 15.81 -2.31
CA SER A 86 -1.03 14.71 -3.20
C SER A 86 -0.85 13.37 -2.50
N ALA A 87 -1.96 12.67 -2.28
CA ALA A 87 -1.97 11.31 -1.80
C ALA A 87 -1.86 10.35 -2.99
N ARG A 88 -0.83 9.52 -2.99
CA ARG A 88 -0.54 8.51 -4.02
C ARG A 88 -0.90 7.15 -3.45
N VAL A 89 -1.90 6.49 -4.01
CA VAL A 89 -2.46 5.25 -3.48
C VAL A 89 -2.41 4.17 -4.56
N PRO A 90 -1.89 2.97 -4.29
CA PRO A 90 -1.98 1.86 -5.23
C PRO A 90 -3.44 1.60 -5.62
N VAL A 91 -3.73 1.36 -6.90
CA VAL A 91 -5.11 1.11 -7.38
C VAL A 91 -5.79 0.00 -6.58
N ALA A 92 -5.06 -1.06 -6.21
CA ALA A 92 -5.56 -2.16 -5.39
C ALA A 92 -6.07 -1.71 -4.00
N ALA A 93 -5.59 -0.58 -3.49
CA ALA A 93 -5.97 0.00 -2.20
C ALA A 93 -6.92 1.19 -2.31
N ALA A 94 -7.24 1.65 -3.53
CA ALA A 94 -8.02 2.87 -3.77
C ALA A 94 -9.41 2.83 -3.11
N ALA A 95 -10.17 1.75 -3.30
CA ALA A 95 -11.50 1.62 -2.69
C ALA A 95 -11.46 1.66 -1.15
N ARG A 96 -10.43 1.04 -0.55
CA ARG A 96 -10.23 1.07 0.90
C ARG A 96 -9.82 2.47 1.38
N PHE A 97 -8.94 3.14 0.65
CA PHE A 97 -8.54 4.51 0.93
C PHE A 97 -9.75 5.44 0.87
N GLU A 98 -10.58 5.36 -0.17
CA GLU A 98 -11.76 6.20 -0.33
C GLU A 98 -12.78 6.00 0.79
N GLY A 99 -13.00 4.75 1.21
CA GLY A 99 -13.87 4.45 2.35
C GLY A 99 -13.38 5.07 3.67
N LEU A 100 -12.07 5.00 3.94
CA LEU A 100 -11.47 5.54 5.17
C LEU A 100 -11.30 7.07 5.12
N ALA A 101 -11.00 7.62 3.94
CA ALA A 101 -10.78 9.04 3.72
C ALA A 101 -12.06 9.79 3.32
N LYS A 102 -13.24 9.17 3.39
CA LYS A 102 -14.50 9.73 2.89
C LYS A 102 -14.72 11.19 3.31
N ALA A 103 -14.60 11.49 4.61
CA ALA A 103 -14.78 12.84 5.13
C ALA A 103 -13.75 13.84 4.57
N LEU A 104 -12.49 13.41 4.38
CA LEU A 104 -11.44 14.23 3.79
C LEU A 104 -11.70 14.47 2.30
N ILE A 105 -12.17 13.46 1.58
CA ILE A 105 -12.47 13.53 0.15
C ILE A 105 -13.63 14.47 -0.10
N GLU A 106 -14.73 14.31 0.64
CA GLU A 106 -15.93 15.14 0.50
C GLU A 106 -15.66 16.62 0.84
N THR A 107 -14.68 16.90 1.71
CA THR A 107 -14.42 18.27 2.20
C THR A 107 -13.28 18.98 1.48
N PHE A 108 -12.20 18.28 1.13
CA PHE A 108 -10.93 18.90 0.72
C PHE A 108 -10.36 18.40 -0.61
N LEU A 109 -10.96 17.39 -1.26
CA LEU A 109 -10.47 16.90 -2.54
C LEU A 109 -10.71 17.94 -3.64
N VAL A 110 -9.68 18.24 -4.41
CA VAL A 110 -9.78 19.17 -5.56
C VAL A 110 -9.67 18.46 -6.90
N SER A 111 -8.96 17.34 -6.99
CA SER A 111 -8.89 16.52 -8.19
C SER A 111 -8.34 15.12 -7.89
N TRP A 112 -8.56 14.19 -8.82
CA TRP A 112 -7.95 12.86 -8.77
C TRP A 112 -7.69 12.31 -10.18
N GLY A 113 -6.78 11.34 -10.30
CA GLY A 113 -6.43 10.67 -11.56
C GLY A 113 -5.59 9.40 -11.34
N VAL A 114 -5.43 8.57 -12.37
CA VAL A 114 -4.67 7.30 -12.35
C VAL A 114 -3.40 7.42 -13.18
#